data_AF-W4MEQ5-F1
#
_entry.id   AF-W4MEQ5-F1
#
_cell.length_a   1.000
_cell.length_b   1.000
_cell.length_c   1.000
_cell.angle_alpha   90.00
_cell.angle_beta   90.00
_cell.angle_gamma   90.00
#
_symmetry.space_group_name_H-M   'P 1'
#
loop_
_entity.id
_entity.type
_entity.pdbx_description
1 polymer ?
#
loop_
_entity_poly.entity_id
_entity_poly.type
_entity_poly.pdbx_seq_one_letter_code
_entity_poly.pdbx_strand_id
1 'polypeptide(L)'
;MLDLTKVSQQIAYMAAEDQLVWEDLSKRLDVALGQLQVESDRLTDFLDKLARSKTSWLLAGIDDPPDRVYELPECPGAHTVVATDGSQIEPSHHEVAAAFLLNISSVVLPYGTGERAELSSQPTLYYRDTDLYMDYGGQRVQVTGELLGMQRTIMEFKHLVEKARSVQRQDHPVCGLSDGSLILWQLQGRPADYLENTLSQFLSSMEAARQARIPIAGYISRPRSR
;
A
#
# COMPACT_ATOMS: atom_id res chain seq x y z
N MET A 1 19.21 -25.93 -18.46
CA MET A 1 17.80 -26.35 -18.53
C MET A 1 17.37 -26.72 -17.12
N LEU A 2 16.29 -26.13 -16.61
CA LEU A 2 15.81 -26.38 -15.24
C LEU A 2 15.14 -27.75 -15.16
N ASP A 3 15.47 -28.56 -14.15
CA ASP A 3 14.87 -29.88 -13.91
C ASP A 3 13.62 -29.74 -13.03
N LEU A 4 12.46 -29.63 -13.68
CA LEU A 4 11.16 -29.40 -13.03
C LEU A 4 10.73 -30.55 -12.11
N THR A 5 11.23 -31.76 -12.34
CA THR A 5 10.87 -32.95 -11.54
C THR A 5 11.51 -32.86 -10.16
N LYS A 6 12.80 -32.49 -10.09
CA LYS A 6 13.51 -32.28 -8.82
C LYS A 6 12.93 -31.09 -8.05
N VAL A 7 12.56 -30.03 -8.74
CA VAL A 7 11.95 -28.84 -8.12
C VAL A 7 10.55 -29.16 -7.57
N SER A 8 9.75 -29.95 -8.28
CA SER A 8 8.42 -30.37 -7.81
C SER A 8 8.46 -31.16 -6.50
N GLN A 9 9.46 -32.02 -6.31
CA GLN A 9 9.66 -32.72 -5.04
C GLN A 9 10.02 -31.77 -3.90
N GLN A 10 10.90 -30.79 -4.15
CA GLN A 10 11.25 -29.77 -3.15
C GLN A 10 10.04 -28.90 -2.77
N ILE A 11 9.18 -28.56 -3.74
CA ILE A 11 7.92 -27.83 -3.50
C ILE A 11 6.98 -28.65 -2.62
N ALA A 12 6.88 -29.97 -2.85
CA ALA A 12 6.04 -30.84 -2.04
C ALA A 12 6.51 -30.94 -0.58
N TYR A 13 7.83 -31.02 -0.35
CA TYR A 13 8.39 -30.99 1.01
C TYR A 13 8.14 -29.65 1.70
N MET A 14 8.35 -28.53 1.01
CA MET A 14 8.06 -27.18 1.53
C MET A 14 6.58 -27.05 1.94
N ALA A 15 5.64 -27.53 1.11
CA ALA A 15 4.21 -27.46 1.41
C ALA A 15 3.80 -28.32 2.63
N ALA A 16 4.54 -29.39 2.93
CA ALA A 16 4.31 -30.21 4.11
C ALA A 16 4.83 -29.54 5.40
N GLU A 17 5.92 -28.77 5.32
CA GLU A 17 6.42 -27.95 6.45
C GLU A 17 5.46 -26.80 6.79
N ASP A 18 4.75 -26.25 5.81
CA ASP A 18 3.77 -25.18 6.00
C ASP A 18 2.57 -25.60 6.89
N GLN A 19 2.24 -26.89 7.02
CA GLN A 19 1.16 -27.34 7.92
C GLN A 19 1.51 -27.21 9.40
N LEU A 20 2.80 -27.23 9.77
CA LEU A 20 3.27 -27.00 11.15
C LEU A 20 3.12 -25.53 11.58
N VAL A 21 2.91 -24.62 10.63
CA VAL A 21 2.80 -23.16 10.86
C VAL A 21 1.47 -22.80 11.53
N TRP A 22 0.39 -23.56 11.32
CA TRP A 22 -0.93 -23.24 11.87
C TRP A 22 -1.03 -23.50 13.38
N GLU A 23 -0.43 -24.60 13.88
CA GLU A 23 -0.39 -24.87 15.33
C GLU A 23 0.52 -23.87 16.07
N ASP A 24 1.59 -23.43 15.42
CA ASP A 24 2.48 -22.39 15.93
C ASP A 24 1.77 -21.02 15.96
N LEU A 25 0.96 -20.71 14.94
CA LEU A 25 0.18 -19.46 14.89
C LEU A 25 -0.79 -19.35 16.06
N SER A 26 -1.53 -20.42 16.41
CA SER A 26 -2.48 -20.38 17.53
C SER A 26 -1.78 -20.07 18.86
N LYS A 27 -0.63 -20.73 19.12
CA LYS A 27 0.15 -20.49 20.35
C LYS A 27 0.69 -19.06 20.41
N ARG A 28 1.20 -18.54 19.29
CA ARG A 28 1.66 -17.16 19.19
C ARG A 28 0.52 -16.17 19.39
N LEU A 29 -0.67 -16.47 18.87
CA LEU A 29 -1.85 -15.64 19.03
C LEU A 29 -2.28 -15.57 20.49
N ASP A 30 -2.31 -16.70 21.21
CA ASP A 30 -2.66 -16.73 22.64
C ASP A 30 -1.67 -15.89 23.46
N VAL A 31 -0.37 -16.02 23.19
CA VAL A 31 0.67 -15.20 23.83
C VAL A 31 0.49 -13.72 23.50
N ALA A 32 0.22 -13.39 22.24
CA ALA A 32 0.01 -12.00 21.80
C ALA A 32 -1.23 -11.38 22.47
N LEU A 33 -2.34 -12.11 22.56
CA LEU A 33 -3.56 -11.65 23.23
C LEU A 33 -3.35 -11.50 24.74
N GLY A 34 -2.63 -12.43 25.37
CA GLY A 34 -2.26 -12.30 26.79
C GLY A 34 -1.38 -11.07 27.04
N GLN A 35 -0.39 -10.82 26.18
CA GLN A 35 0.45 -9.63 26.28
C GLN A 35 -0.35 -8.35 26.03
N LEU A 36 -1.29 -8.36 25.08
CA LEU A 36 -2.16 -7.23 24.79
C LEU A 36 -2.96 -6.80 26.03
N GLN A 37 -3.54 -7.76 26.75
CA GLN A 37 -4.25 -7.48 28.00
C GLN A 37 -3.32 -6.90 29.07
N VAL A 38 -2.16 -7.52 29.29
CA VAL A 38 -1.18 -7.04 30.28
C VAL A 38 -0.71 -5.62 29.99
N GLU A 39 -0.41 -5.29 28.73
CA GLU A 39 0.03 -3.94 28.36
C GLU A 39 -1.13 -2.93 28.41
N SER A 40 -2.37 -3.38 28.19
CA SER A 40 -3.56 -2.54 28.34
C SER A 40 -3.77 -2.08 29.78
N ASP A 41 -3.57 -2.98 30.76
CA ASP A 41 -3.62 -2.64 32.19
C ASP A 41 -2.51 -1.67 32.60
N ARG A 42 -1.42 -1.59 31.83
CA ARG A 42 -0.23 -0.75 32.11
C ARG A 42 -0.20 0.53 31.30
N LEU A 43 -1.28 0.89 30.61
CA LEU A 43 -1.33 2.07 29.74
C LEU A 43 -0.89 3.35 30.47
N THR A 44 -1.31 3.56 31.72
CA THR A 44 -0.96 4.75 32.50
C THR A 44 0.56 4.86 32.70
N ASP A 45 1.21 3.77 33.12
CA ASP A 45 2.67 3.73 33.29
C ASP A 45 3.41 3.96 31.96
N PHE A 46 2.87 3.42 30.87
CA PHE A 46 3.41 3.62 29.53
C PHE A 46 3.32 5.10 29.10
N LEU A 47 2.17 5.75 29.30
CA LEU A 47 1.97 7.17 28.99
C LEU A 47 2.89 8.07 29.82
N ASP A 48 3.09 7.75 31.10
CA ASP A 48 4.05 8.44 31.97
C ASP A 48 5.49 8.30 31.45
N LYS A 49 5.88 7.11 31.00
CA LYS A 49 7.18 6.86 30.39
C LYS A 49 7.32 7.63 29.07
N LEU A 50 6.26 7.67 28.26
CA LEU A 50 6.22 8.40 26.99
C LEU A 50 6.45 9.90 27.22
N ALA A 51 5.73 10.50 28.17
CA ALA A 51 5.83 11.92 28.51
C ALA A 51 7.23 12.33 29.02
N ARG A 52 7.92 11.42 29.73
CA ARG A 52 9.30 11.65 30.23
C ARG A 52 10.38 11.38 29.19
N SER A 53 10.04 10.71 28.10
CA SER A 53 11.01 10.32 27.08
C SER A 53 11.45 11.52 26.25
N LYS A 54 12.76 11.63 26.02
CA LYS A 54 13.35 12.63 25.13
C LYS A 54 13.82 11.92 23.86
N THR A 55 12.98 11.90 22.84
CA THR A 55 13.29 11.27 21.55
C THR A 55 13.53 12.31 20.47
N SER A 56 14.34 11.98 19.48
CA SER A 56 14.57 12.80 18.28
C SER A 56 13.58 12.49 17.15
N TRP A 57 12.63 11.58 17.39
CA TRP A 57 11.58 11.17 16.45
C TRP A 57 10.20 11.27 17.10
N LEU A 58 9.16 11.35 16.26
CA LEU A 58 7.77 11.38 16.67
C LEU A 58 7.37 10.03 17.28
N LEU A 59 6.70 10.09 18.44
CA LEU A 59 6.10 8.93 19.07
C LEU A 59 4.58 8.99 18.88
N ALA A 60 3.97 7.84 18.62
CA ALA A 60 2.52 7.74 18.56
C ALA A 60 1.92 7.93 19.95
N GLY A 61 0.86 8.74 20.04
CA GLY A 61 -0.01 8.79 21.21
C GLY A 61 -0.99 7.62 21.17
N ILE A 62 -1.38 7.13 22.35
CA ILE A 62 -2.42 6.11 22.51
C ILE A 62 -3.45 6.69 23.48
N ASP A 63 -4.68 6.90 23.01
CA ASP A 63 -5.75 7.50 23.82
C ASP A 63 -6.56 6.46 24.59
N ASP A 64 -6.66 5.24 24.05
CA ASP A 64 -7.45 4.15 24.61
C ASP A 64 -6.59 2.89 24.85
N PRO A 65 -6.96 2.05 25.83
CA PRO A 65 -6.35 0.73 25.99
C PRO A 65 -6.40 -0.06 24.67
N PRO A 66 -5.30 -0.71 24.27
CA PRO A 66 -5.21 -1.38 22.98
C PRO A 66 -6.09 -2.64 22.88
N ASP A 67 -6.62 -3.14 23.99
CA ASP A 67 -7.63 -4.22 24.04
C ASP A 67 -9.09 -3.73 23.98
N ARG A 68 -9.32 -2.41 23.90
CA ARG A 68 -10.67 -1.83 23.86
C ARG A 68 -11.41 -2.24 22.59
N VAL A 69 -12.62 -2.78 22.77
CA VAL A 69 -13.50 -3.22 21.67
C VAL A 69 -14.64 -2.23 21.47
N TYR A 70 -15.02 -2.02 20.20
CA TYR A 70 -16.11 -1.15 19.80
C TYR A 70 -17.16 -1.92 19.01
N GLU A 71 -18.42 -1.55 19.15
CA GLU A 71 -19.48 -2.07 18.27
C GLU A 71 -19.25 -1.58 16.83
N LEU A 72 -19.39 -2.50 15.88
CA LEU A 72 -19.27 -2.18 14.47
C LEU A 72 -20.53 -1.46 13.98
N PRO A 73 -20.41 -0.44 13.09
CA PRO A 73 -21.57 0.13 12.43
C PRO A 73 -22.26 -0.91 11.54
N GLU A 74 -23.52 -0.66 11.20
CA GLU A 74 -24.26 -1.51 10.27
C GLU A 74 -23.56 -1.56 8.91
N CYS A 75 -23.38 -2.76 8.36
CA CYS A 75 -22.74 -2.95 7.07
C CYS A 75 -23.66 -2.44 5.95
N PRO A 76 -23.20 -1.56 5.06
CA PRO A 76 -24.01 -1.08 3.94
C PRO A 76 -24.48 -2.24 3.06
N GLY A 77 -25.79 -2.28 2.77
CA GLY A 77 -26.37 -3.30 1.90
C GLY A 77 -25.84 -3.29 0.46
N ALA A 78 -25.30 -2.15 0.02
CA ALA A 78 -24.56 -2.00 -1.23
C ALA A 78 -23.39 -1.02 -1.03
N HIS A 79 -22.27 -1.31 -1.69
CA HIS A 79 -21.07 -0.46 -1.68
C HIS A 79 -20.18 -0.80 -2.89
N THR A 80 -19.22 0.05 -3.22
CA THR A 80 -18.25 -0.21 -4.29
C THR A 80 -16.84 -0.21 -3.75
N VAL A 81 -16.08 -1.24 -4.11
CA VAL A 81 -14.63 -1.30 -3.86
C VAL A 81 -13.91 -0.98 -5.15
N VAL A 82 -12.94 -0.07 -5.07
CA VAL A 82 -12.03 0.24 -6.18
C VAL A 82 -10.63 -0.18 -5.79
N ALA A 83 -9.91 -0.84 -6.68
CA ALA A 83 -8.50 -1.17 -6.50
C ALA A 83 -7.71 -0.76 -7.74
N THR A 84 -6.43 -0.45 -7.55
CA THR A 84 -5.49 -0.18 -8.64
C THR A 84 -4.22 -0.97 -8.46
N ASP A 85 -3.65 -1.39 -9.58
CA ASP A 85 -2.33 -2.02 -9.62
C ASP A 85 -1.63 -1.55 -10.91
N GLY A 86 -0.30 -1.53 -10.88
CA GLY A 86 0.52 -1.02 -11.96
C GLY A 86 1.68 -1.94 -12.30
N SER A 87 2.02 -1.91 -13.57
CA SER A 87 3.20 -2.60 -14.11
C SER A 87 4.09 -1.63 -14.89
N GLN A 88 5.37 -1.95 -15.00
CA GLN A 88 6.33 -1.11 -15.73
C GLN A 88 7.21 -1.93 -16.68
N ILE A 89 7.59 -1.32 -17.79
CA ILE A 89 8.70 -1.77 -18.64
C ILE A 89 9.78 -0.70 -18.56
N GLU A 90 10.96 -1.09 -18.08
CA GLU A 90 12.09 -0.18 -17.89
C GLU A 90 12.80 0.15 -19.22
N PRO A 91 13.55 1.27 -19.28
CA PRO A 91 14.39 1.57 -20.44
C PRO A 91 15.42 0.47 -20.66
N SER A 92 15.49 -0.04 -21.89
CA SER A 92 16.53 -0.99 -22.30
C SER A 92 17.76 -0.25 -22.80
N HIS A 93 18.94 -0.65 -22.31
CA HIS A 93 20.23 -0.12 -22.78
C HIS A 93 20.62 -0.61 -24.19
N HIS A 94 19.87 -1.56 -24.76
CA HIS A 94 20.16 -2.17 -26.07
C HIS A 94 19.24 -1.67 -27.19
N GLU A 95 18.32 -0.74 -26.90
CA GLU A 95 17.33 -0.25 -27.85
C GLU A 95 17.72 1.10 -28.46
N VAL A 96 17.18 1.38 -29.65
CA VAL A 96 17.50 2.58 -30.45
C VAL A 96 16.95 3.86 -29.83
N ALA A 97 15.91 3.77 -28.99
CA ALA A 97 15.30 4.89 -28.30
C ALA A 97 15.08 4.56 -26.82
N ALA A 98 15.53 5.44 -25.92
CA ALA A 98 15.25 5.32 -24.51
C ALA A 98 13.78 5.69 -24.24
N ALA A 99 13.03 4.73 -23.71
CA ALA A 99 11.64 4.91 -23.31
C ALA A 99 11.29 3.94 -22.19
N PHE A 100 10.32 4.30 -21.35
CA PHE A 100 9.68 3.37 -20.43
C PHE A 100 8.17 3.41 -20.58
N LEU A 101 7.52 2.33 -20.17
CA LEU A 101 6.07 2.21 -20.16
C LEU A 101 5.60 2.07 -18.72
N LEU A 102 4.64 2.88 -18.32
CA LEU A 102 3.84 2.63 -17.11
C LEU A 102 2.44 2.23 -17.55
N ASN A 103 1.95 1.10 -17.06
CA ASN A 103 0.58 0.67 -17.27
C ASN A 103 -0.13 0.62 -15.93
N ILE A 104 -1.13 1.49 -15.76
CA ILE A 104 -1.93 1.57 -14.54
C ILE A 104 -3.29 0.97 -14.84
N SER A 105 -3.70 0.01 -14.03
CA SER A 105 -4.97 -0.67 -14.15
C SER A 105 -5.86 -0.40 -12.94
N SER A 106 -7.16 -0.53 -13.13
CA SER A 106 -8.12 -0.46 -12.04
C SER A 106 -9.23 -1.49 -12.17
N VAL A 107 -9.73 -1.89 -11.01
CA VAL A 107 -10.86 -2.80 -10.85
C VAL A 107 -11.91 -2.10 -10.00
N VAL A 108 -13.14 -2.04 -10.49
CA VAL A 108 -14.30 -1.53 -9.76
C VAL A 108 -15.27 -2.68 -9.52
N LEU A 109 -15.55 -2.95 -8.26
CA LEU A 109 -16.44 -4.03 -7.83
C LEU A 109 -17.65 -3.46 -7.07
N PRO A 110 -18.81 -3.34 -7.72
CA PRO A 110 -20.06 -3.04 -7.03
C PRO A 110 -20.56 -4.29 -6.29
N TYR A 111 -20.78 -4.17 -4.98
CA TYR A 111 -21.38 -5.19 -4.13
C TYR A 111 -22.84 -4.84 -3.84
N GLY A 112 -23.71 -5.86 -3.81
CA GLY A 112 -25.13 -5.71 -3.46
C GLY A 112 -26.03 -5.10 -4.53
N THR A 113 -25.48 -4.60 -5.64
CA THR A 113 -26.26 -3.93 -6.71
C THR A 113 -26.62 -4.82 -7.90
N GLY A 114 -25.91 -5.95 -8.08
CA GLY A 114 -26.02 -6.80 -9.28
C GLY A 114 -25.34 -6.23 -10.52
N GLU A 115 -24.69 -5.07 -10.43
CA GLU A 115 -23.86 -4.51 -11.49
C GLU A 115 -22.62 -5.38 -11.74
N ARG A 116 -22.09 -5.32 -12.97
CA ARG A 116 -20.88 -6.08 -13.33
C ARG A 116 -19.64 -5.34 -12.85
N ALA A 117 -18.58 -6.12 -12.57
CA ALA A 117 -17.24 -5.58 -12.37
C ALA A 117 -16.77 -4.81 -13.61
N GLU A 118 -16.13 -3.67 -13.39
CA GLU A 118 -15.44 -2.90 -14.43
C GLU A 118 -13.94 -3.07 -14.28
N LEU A 119 -13.26 -3.40 -15.38
CA LEU A 119 -11.80 -3.54 -15.45
C LEU A 119 -11.29 -2.56 -16.49
N SER A 120 -10.28 -1.78 -16.14
CA SER A 120 -9.66 -0.84 -17.07
C SER A 120 -8.13 -0.85 -16.95
N SER A 121 -7.45 -0.52 -18.06
CA SER A 121 -6.00 -0.44 -18.13
C SER A 121 -5.60 0.75 -19.00
N GLN A 122 -4.67 1.55 -18.51
CA GLN A 122 -4.17 2.75 -19.17
C GLN A 122 -2.65 2.70 -19.29
N PRO A 123 -2.12 2.19 -20.42
CA PRO A 123 -0.70 2.25 -20.72
C PRO A 123 -0.30 3.66 -21.18
N THR A 124 0.82 4.17 -20.65
CA THR A 124 1.40 5.46 -21.04
C THR A 124 2.89 5.29 -21.34
N LEU A 125 3.29 5.68 -22.55
CA LEU A 125 4.68 5.64 -23.01
C LEU A 125 5.37 6.97 -22.70
N TYR A 126 6.51 6.88 -22.03
CA TYR A 126 7.36 8.00 -21.65
C TYR A 126 8.68 7.91 -22.39
N TYR A 127 9.03 8.97 -23.10
CA TYR A 127 10.16 8.95 -24.04
C TYR A 127 10.84 10.31 -24.19
N ARG A 128 10.28 11.38 -23.61
CA ARG A 128 10.90 12.71 -23.69
C ARG A 128 12.00 12.83 -22.65
N ASP A 129 12.96 13.71 -22.90
CA ASP A 129 14.07 14.01 -21.99
C ASP A 129 13.58 14.46 -20.59
N THR A 130 12.41 15.10 -20.52
CA THR A 130 11.72 15.48 -19.27
C THR A 130 11.05 14.32 -18.54
N ASP A 131 10.78 13.23 -19.25
CA ASP A 131 10.20 12.02 -18.68
C ASP A 131 11.31 11.06 -18.22
N LEU A 132 12.36 10.94 -19.04
CA LEU A 132 13.46 10.00 -18.85
C LEU A 132 14.44 10.44 -17.75
N TYR A 133 14.49 11.74 -17.45
CA TYR A 133 15.41 12.30 -16.47
C TYR A 133 14.68 13.25 -15.53
N MET A 134 15.10 13.25 -14.27
CA MET A 134 14.62 14.16 -13.23
C MET A 134 15.76 14.74 -12.42
N ASP A 135 15.50 15.87 -11.77
CA ASP A 135 16.39 16.41 -10.75
C ASP A 135 16.23 15.62 -9.44
N TYR A 136 17.36 15.25 -8.85
CA TYR A 136 17.44 14.44 -7.64
C TYR A 136 18.66 14.88 -6.82
N GLY A 137 18.42 15.66 -5.77
CA GLY A 137 19.50 16.22 -4.95
C GLY A 137 20.41 17.17 -5.72
N GLY A 138 19.83 17.93 -6.66
CA GLY A 138 20.58 18.85 -7.54
C GLY A 138 21.38 18.15 -8.65
N GLN A 139 21.19 16.85 -8.85
CA GLN A 139 21.77 16.10 -9.97
C GLN A 139 20.68 15.64 -10.93
N ARG A 140 21.00 15.65 -12.22
CA ARG A 140 20.13 15.08 -13.23
C ARG A 140 20.35 13.57 -13.32
N VAL A 141 19.35 12.78 -12.96
CA VAL A 141 19.41 11.30 -12.93
C VAL A 141 18.36 10.70 -13.86
N GLN A 142 18.65 9.50 -14.38
CA GLN A 142 17.69 8.76 -15.20
C GLN A 142 16.60 8.13 -14.32
N VAL A 143 15.36 8.16 -14.78
CA VAL A 143 14.21 7.55 -14.11
C VAL A 143 14.17 6.04 -14.41
N THR A 144 14.81 5.25 -13.55
CA THR A 144 14.83 3.77 -13.62
C THR A 144 14.66 3.14 -12.24
N GLY A 145 14.47 1.82 -12.18
CA GLY A 145 14.41 1.06 -10.93
C GLY A 145 13.42 1.63 -9.90
N GLU A 146 13.94 2.01 -8.73
CA GLU A 146 13.12 2.53 -7.63
C GLU A 146 12.47 3.88 -7.92
N LEU A 147 13.08 4.74 -8.74
CA LEU A 147 12.49 6.02 -9.12
C LEU A 147 11.26 5.80 -10.02
N LEU A 148 11.39 4.90 -10.99
CA LEU A 148 10.28 4.49 -11.85
C LEU A 148 9.19 3.79 -11.04
N GLY A 149 9.57 2.92 -10.10
CA GLY A 149 8.65 2.26 -9.18
C GLY A 149 7.86 3.25 -8.33
N MET A 150 8.50 4.30 -7.79
CA MET A 150 7.82 5.34 -7.04
C MET A 150 6.86 6.16 -7.92
N GLN A 151 7.28 6.52 -9.14
CA GLN A 151 6.40 7.20 -10.09
C GLN A 151 5.15 6.36 -10.38
N ARG A 152 5.32 5.04 -10.54
CA ARG A 152 4.22 4.09 -10.67
C ARG A 152 3.30 4.11 -9.44
N THR A 153 3.84 4.01 -8.22
CA THR A 153 3.04 4.06 -6.98
C THR A 153 2.22 5.34 -6.87
N ILE A 154 2.79 6.50 -7.19
CA ILE A 154 2.06 7.78 -7.18
C ILE A 154 0.94 7.78 -8.22
N MET A 155 1.19 7.25 -9.42
CA MET A 155 0.19 7.17 -10.48
C MET A 155 -0.94 6.19 -10.16
N GLU A 156 -0.61 5.02 -9.59
CA GLU A 156 -1.59 4.04 -9.09
C GLU A 156 -2.52 4.72 -8.07
N PHE A 157 -1.94 5.37 -7.04
CA PHE A 157 -2.71 5.99 -5.97
C PHE A 157 -3.58 7.15 -6.46
N LYS A 158 -3.05 7.98 -7.37
CA LYS A 158 -3.82 9.05 -8.00
C LYS A 158 -5.01 8.49 -8.78
N HIS A 159 -4.77 7.46 -9.61
CA HIS A 159 -5.82 6.80 -10.40
C HIS A 159 -6.87 6.15 -9.50
N LEU A 160 -6.47 5.58 -8.36
CA LEU A 160 -7.38 5.00 -7.37
C LEU A 160 -8.36 6.05 -6.86
N VAL A 161 -7.85 7.21 -6.44
CA VAL A 161 -8.68 8.29 -5.90
C VAL A 161 -9.58 8.87 -6.99
N GLU A 162 -9.06 9.10 -8.20
CA GLU A 162 -9.85 9.60 -9.33
C GLU A 162 -10.99 8.63 -9.69
N LYS A 163 -10.69 7.33 -9.78
CA LYS A 163 -11.68 6.31 -10.12
C LYS A 163 -12.71 6.16 -9.00
N ALA A 164 -12.30 6.11 -7.74
CA ALA A 164 -13.20 6.02 -6.59
C ALA A 164 -14.17 7.21 -6.54
N ARG A 165 -13.70 8.42 -6.81
CA ARG A 165 -14.55 9.62 -6.89
C ARG A 165 -15.52 9.54 -8.07
N SER A 166 -15.09 9.03 -9.21
CA SER A 166 -15.94 8.95 -10.41
C SER A 166 -17.13 7.99 -10.27
N VAL A 167 -17.02 6.98 -9.39
CA VAL A 167 -18.06 5.98 -9.17
C VAL A 167 -18.90 6.24 -7.92
N GLN A 168 -18.60 7.30 -7.17
CA GLN A 168 -19.34 7.69 -5.97
C GLN A 168 -20.76 8.14 -6.33
N ARG A 169 -21.75 7.64 -5.60
CA ARG A 169 -23.17 8.01 -5.75
C ARG A 169 -23.75 8.32 -4.37
N GLN A 170 -24.88 9.03 -4.35
CA GLN A 170 -25.60 9.28 -3.12
C GLN A 170 -26.01 7.95 -2.46
N ASP A 171 -25.81 7.84 -1.15
CA ASP A 171 -26.14 6.67 -0.32
C ASP A 171 -25.49 5.34 -0.76
N HIS A 172 -24.41 5.40 -1.55
CA HIS A 172 -23.65 4.23 -1.99
C HIS A 172 -22.15 4.40 -1.65
N PRO A 173 -21.70 3.87 -0.49
CA PRO A 173 -20.33 4.02 -0.04
C PRO A 173 -19.32 3.47 -1.03
N VAL A 174 -18.18 4.16 -1.15
CA VAL A 174 -17.04 3.73 -1.96
C VAL A 174 -15.81 3.64 -1.07
N CYS A 175 -15.03 2.58 -1.19
CA CYS A 175 -13.70 2.50 -0.60
C CYS A 175 -12.64 2.16 -1.65
N GLY A 176 -11.43 2.65 -1.44
CA GLY A 176 -10.27 2.37 -2.27
C GLY A 176 -9.31 1.41 -1.59
N LEU A 177 -8.75 0.47 -2.35
CA LEU A 177 -7.68 -0.43 -1.93
C LEU A 177 -6.42 -0.14 -2.75
N SER A 178 -5.36 0.26 -2.06
CA SER A 178 -4.01 0.36 -2.61
C SER A 178 -3.25 -0.92 -2.32
N ASP A 179 -2.49 -1.44 -3.29
CA ASP A 179 -1.55 -2.53 -3.00
C ASP A 179 -0.38 -2.01 -2.15
N GLY A 180 -0.06 -2.72 -1.06
CA GLY A 180 1.02 -2.37 -0.15
C GLY A 180 0.65 -1.37 0.96
N SER A 181 1.70 -0.71 1.46
CA SER A 181 1.63 0.22 2.60
C SER A 181 1.23 1.63 2.14
N LEU A 182 0.34 2.29 2.90
CA LEU A 182 0.04 3.72 2.70
C LEU A 182 1.18 4.64 3.14
N ILE A 183 2.13 4.13 3.94
CA ILE A 183 3.37 4.84 4.26
C ILE A 183 4.39 4.53 3.17
N LEU A 184 4.86 5.57 2.49
CA LEU A 184 5.87 5.52 1.42
C LEU A 184 7.29 5.36 1.99
N TRP A 185 7.57 4.23 2.64
CA TRP A 185 8.88 3.96 3.27
C TRP A 185 10.06 4.09 2.31
N GLN A 186 9.86 3.90 1.00
CA GLN A 186 10.92 4.04 0.00
C GLN A 186 11.45 5.48 -0.14
N LEU A 187 10.77 6.47 0.43
CA LEU A 187 11.20 7.86 0.48
C LEU A 187 12.21 8.15 1.60
N GLN A 188 12.39 7.23 2.56
CA GLN A 188 13.32 7.44 3.66
C GLN A 188 14.76 7.60 3.13
N GLY A 189 15.44 8.67 3.55
CA GLY A 189 16.82 8.96 3.16
C GLY A 189 17.00 9.49 1.73
N ARG A 190 15.90 9.78 1.01
CA ARG A 190 15.96 10.43 -0.30
C ARG A 190 16.28 11.93 -0.15
N PRO A 191 16.81 12.57 -1.21
CA PRO A 191 16.99 14.02 -1.27
C PRO A 191 15.70 14.80 -0.99
N ALA A 192 15.84 15.99 -0.38
CA ALA A 192 14.72 16.79 0.10
C ALA A 192 13.79 17.26 -1.04
N ASP A 193 14.36 17.70 -2.17
CA ASP A 193 13.62 18.12 -3.36
C ASP A 193 12.71 17.02 -3.91
N TYR A 194 13.26 15.80 -4.06
CA TYR A 194 12.52 14.64 -4.51
C TYR A 194 11.45 14.21 -3.50
N LEU A 195 11.79 14.21 -2.20
CA LEU A 195 10.89 13.85 -1.11
C LEU A 195 9.68 14.80 -1.07
N GLU A 196 9.93 16.12 -1.06
CA GLU A 196 8.88 17.14 -1.01
C GLU A 196 7.94 17.06 -2.21
N ASN A 197 8.48 16.95 -3.42
CA ASN A 197 7.68 16.84 -4.64
C ASN A 197 6.81 15.57 -4.65
N THR A 198 7.39 14.42 -4.30
CA THR A 198 6.67 13.14 -4.30
C THR A 198 5.60 13.11 -3.22
N LEU A 199 5.94 13.55 -2.01
CA LEU A 199 5.01 13.59 -0.89
C LEU A 199 3.85 14.56 -1.15
N SER A 200 4.11 15.72 -1.75
CA SER A 200 3.08 16.69 -2.13
C SER A 200 2.03 16.07 -3.07
N GLN A 201 2.45 15.32 -4.09
CA GLN A 201 1.53 14.64 -5.01
C GLN A 201 0.69 13.56 -4.31
N PHE A 202 1.33 12.75 -3.45
CA PHE A 202 0.64 11.72 -2.68
C PHE A 202 -0.38 12.33 -1.72
N LEU A 203 0.03 13.33 -0.92
CA LEU A 203 -0.82 14.00 0.05
C LEU A 203 -1.98 14.75 -0.60
N SER A 204 -1.77 15.35 -1.79
CA SER A 204 -2.86 15.96 -2.55
C SER A 204 -3.94 14.94 -2.93
N SER A 205 -3.55 13.72 -3.31
CA SER A 205 -4.48 12.64 -3.60
C SER A 205 -5.19 12.14 -2.33
N MET A 206 -4.46 12.01 -1.21
CA MET A 206 -5.09 11.67 0.09
C MET A 206 -6.10 12.73 0.53
N GLU A 207 -5.76 14.01 0.35
CA GLU A 207 -6.64 15.12 0.69
C GLU A 207 -7.90 15.12 -0.18
N ALA A 208 -7.77 14.83 -1.47
CA ALA A 208 -8.93 14.67 -2.36
C ALA A 208 -9.84 13.50 -1.92
N ALA A 209 -9.27 12.37 -1.49
CA ALA A 209 -10.04 11.25 -0.95
C ALA A 209 -10.74 11.64 0.37
N ARG A 210 -10.02 12.33 1.27
CA ARG A 210 -10.55 12.83 2.55
C ARG A 210 -11.72 13.79 2.35
N GLN A 211 -11.60 14.74 1.44
CA GLN A 211 -12.66 15.69 1.11
C GLN A 211 -13.91 14.99 0.55
N ALA A 212 -13.71 13.96 -0.29
CA ALA A 212 -14.80 13.12 -0.81
C ALA A 212 -15.34 12.11 0.22
N ARG A 213 -14.74 12.04 1.42
CA ARG A 213 -15.04 11.03 2.47
C ARG A 213 -14.92 9.59 1.96
N ILE A 214 -13.94 9.33 1.11
CA ILE A 214 -13.64 8.00 0.58
C ILE A 214 -12.50 7.40 1.41
N PRO A 215 -12.75 6.36 2.22
CA PRO A 215 -11.69 5.66 2.91
C PRO A 215 -10.79 4.94 1.90
N ILE A 216 -9.47 5.08 2.09
CA ILE A 216 -8.45 4.35 1.35
C ILE A 216 -7.72 3.45 2.34
N ALA A 217 -7.60 2.17 2.01
CA ALA A 217 -6.86 1.19 2.80
C ALA A 217 -5.70 0.61 1.98
N GLY A 218 -4.58 0.34 2.66
CA GLY A 218 -3.49 -0.45 2.10
C GLY A 218 -3.77 -1.95 2.31
N TYR A 219 -3.53 -2.76 1.29
CA TYR A 219 -3.69 -4.20 1.34
C TYR A 219 -2.34 -4.90 1.26
N ILE A 220 -2.03 -5.78 2.23
CA ILE A 220 -0.79 -6.55 2.27
C ILE A 220 -1.14 -8.03 2.42
N SER A 221 -0.99 -8.80 1.34
CA SER A 221 -1.32 -10.23 1.32
C SER A 221 -0.38 -11.10 2.17
N ARG A 222 0.90 -10.70 2.28
CA ARG A 222 1.94 -11.41 3.03
C ARG A 222 2.79 -10.43 3.83
N PRO A 223 2.36 -10.04 5.04
CA PRO A 223 3.20 -9.21 5.89
C PRO A 223 4.44 -10.02 6.26
N ARG A 224 5.64 -9.51 5.90
CA ARG A 224 6.92 -10.13 6.31
C ARG A 224 7.26 -9.86 7.79
N SER A 225 6.29 -9.46 8.61
CA SER A 225 6.45 -9.34 10.05
C SER A 225 6.66 -10.73 10.63
N ARG A 226 7.89 -11.00 11.07
CA ARG A 226 8.21 -12.16 11.92
C ARG A 226 8.01 -11.80 13.37
#